data_AF-A0A2R6RID8-F1
#
_entry.id   AF-A0A2R6RID8-F1
#
_cell.length_a   1.000
_cell.length_b   1.000
_cell.length_c   1.000
_cell.angle_alpha   90.00
_cell.angle_beta   90.00
_cell.angle_gamma   90.00
#
_symmetry.space_group_name_H-M   'P 1'
#
loop_
_entity.id
_entity.type
_entity.pdbx_description
1 polymer ?
#
loop_
_entity_poly.entity_id
_entity_poly.type
_entity_poly.pdbx_seq_one_letter_code
_entity_poly.pdbx_strand_id
1 'polypeptide(L)'
;MRMDDANLKPTFSYLVSEITKRFPNFAYLHVVEPRVEGNVDRAVQHGEEIDFLREIWGSRPFISAGGYTRDTAISTAEEKGDLIAFGRAFIPNPDLPFRLEKDIPLTISDRSSYYTWESPVGYIDYPFSKEFEGGTRASL
;
A
#
# COMPACT_ATOMS: atom_id res chain seq x y z
N MET A 1 -6.86 -13.44 -13.60
CA MET A 1 -7.43 -14.73 -13.16
C MET A 1 -7.63 -14.63 -11.66
N ARG A 2 -8.89 -14.55 -11.20
CA ARG A 2 -9.21 -14.55 -9.76
C ARG A 2 -9.13 -16.00 -9.28
N MET A 3 -8.43 -16.24 -8.18
CA MET A 3 -8.39 -17.55 -7.53
C MET A 3 -9.81 -17.91 -7.10
N ASP A 4 -10.19 -19.19 -7.17
CA ASP A 4 -11.50 -19.63 -6.71
C ASP A 4 -11.68 -19.30 -5.22
N ASP A 5 -12.74 -18.56 -4.90
CA ASP A 5 -12.99 -17.98 -3.58
C ASP A 5 -13.09 -19.06 -2.50
N ALA A 6 -13.53 -20.28 -2.86
CA ALA A 6 -13.66 -21.42 -1.94
C ALA A 6 -12.34 -21.90 -1.34
N ASN A 7 -11.21 -21.70 -2.04
CA ASN A 7 -9.90 -22.17 -1.60
C ASN A 7 -8.97 -21.06 -1.11
N LEU A 8 -9.37 -19.79 -1.22
CA LEU A 8 -8.53 -18.65 -0.86
C LEU A 8 -8.09 -18.71 0.61
N LYS A 9 -9.04 -18.74 1.54
CA LYS A 9 -8.72 -18.77 2.98
C LYS A 9 -7.89 -20.02 3.36
N PRO A 10 -8.28 -21.27 3.00
CA PRO A 10 -7.47 -22.44 3.31
C PRO A 10 -6.03 -22.38 2.78
N THR A 11 -5.85 -21.96 1.51
CA THR A 11 -4.52 -21.91 0.89
C THR A 11 -3.62 -20.88 1.56
N PHE A 12 -4.09 -19.65 1.74
CA PHE A 12 -3.26 -18.60 2.35
C PHE A 12 -3.04 -18.84 3.85
N SER A 13 -4.03 -19.39 4.56
CA SER A 13 -3.85 -19.79 5.97
C SER A 13 -2.74 -20.83 6.10
N TYR A 14 -2.72 -21.85 5.25
CA TYR A 14 -1.66 -22.86 5.25
C TYR A 14 -0.28 -22.24 4.97
N LEU A 15 -0.19 -21.43 3.89
CA LEU A 15 1.06 -20.78 3.50
C LEU A 15 1.64 -19.92 4.63
N VAL A 16 0.84 -19.00 5.19
CA VAL A 16 1.29 -18.08 6.23
C VAL A 16 1.58 -18.81 7.54
N SER A 17 0.84 -19.86 7.86
CA SER A 17 1.12 -20.73 9.02
C SER A 17 2.47 -21.44 8.87
N GLU A 18 2.77 -21.98 7.70
CA GLU A 18 4.05 -22.68 7.47
C GLU A 18 5.24 -21.73 7.44
N ILE A 19 5.10 -20.52 6.88
CA ILE A 19 6.13 -19.48 6.98
C ILE A 19 6.38 -19.12 8.44
N THR A 20 5.30 -18.85 9.19
CA THR A 20 5.35 -18.51 10.62
C THR A 20 6.08 -19.58 11.44
N LYS A 21 5.77 -20.86 11.23
CA LYS A 21 6.38 -21.97 11.98
C LYS A 21 7.86 -22.16 11.63
N ARG A 22 8.22 -22.08 10.35
CA ARG A 22 9.57 -22.41 9.86
C ARG A 22 10.54 -21.24 9.95
N PHE A 23 10.03 -20.02 9.89
CA PHE A 23 10.80 -18.78 9.87
C PHE A 23 10.24 -17.79 10.91
N PRO A 24 10.44 -18.03 12.22
CA PRO A 24 9.89 -17.18 13.27
C PRO A 24 10.37 -15.72 13.21
N ASN A 25 11.52 -15.48 12.57
CA ASN A 25 12.13 -14.15 12.39
C ASN A 25 12.01 -13.64 10.93
N PHE A 26 11.00 -14.08 10.19
CA PHE A 26 10.76 -13.58 8.83
C PHE A 26 10.44 -12.08 8.86
N ALA A 27 11.03 -11.31 7.95
CA ALA A 27 11.09 -9.85 8.07
C ALA A 27 9.71 -9.18 8.05
N TYR A 28 8.84 -9.56 7.10
CA TYR A 28 7.48 -9.05 7.00
C TYR A 28 6.60 -9.94 6.12
N LEU A 29 5.29 -9.80 6.27
CA LEU A 29 4.30 -10.28 5.31
C LEU A 29 3.73 -9.07 4.56
N HIS A 30 3.73 -9.07 3.23
CA HIS A 30 3.18 -7.99 2.42
C HIS A 30 1.96 -8.49 1.63
N VAL A 31 0.79 -7.91 1.91
CA VAL A 31 -0.48 -8.35 1.33
C VAL A 31 -1.18 -7.19 0.62
N VAL A 32 -1.77 -7.49 -0.54
CA VAL A 32 -2.67 -6.58 -1.25
C VAL A 32 -4.09 -6.79 -0.71
N GLU A 33 -4.69 -5.73 -0.21
CA GLU A 33 -6.06 -5.69 0.27
C GLU A 33 -7.05 -5.87 -0.89
N PRO A 34 -8.22 -6.51 -0.66
CA PRO A 34 -9.25 -6.74 -1.68
C PRO A 34 -9.91 -5.45 -2.21
N ARG A 35 -9.49 -4.28 -1.71
CA ARG A 35 -9.93 -2.96 -2.15
C ARG A 35 -9.42 -2.58 -3.54
N VAL A 36 -8.60 -3.42 -4.17
CA VAL A 36 -8.10 -3.21 -5.53
C VAL A 36 -8.54 -4.35 -6.44
N GLU A 37 -9.17 -4.01 -7.57
CA GLU A 37 -9.43 -4.96 -8.65
C GLU A 37 -8.63 -4.57 -9.88
N GLY A 38 -7.51 -5.27 -10.05
CA GLY A 38 -6.53 -4.97 -11.08
C GLY A 38 -5.93 -3.59 -10.88
N ASN A 39 -6.63 -2.58 -11.37
CA ASN A 39 -6.12 -1.23 -11.45
C ASN A 39 -7.07 -0.12 -10.99
N VAL A 40 -8.26 -0.49 -10.54
CA VAL A 40 -9.27 0.38 -9.95
C VAL A 40 -9.46 0.03 -8.48
N ASP A 41 -9.86 1.04 -7.70
CA ASP A 41 -10.27 0.83 -6.32
C ASP A 41 -11.74 0.40 -6.30
N ARG A 42 -12.07 -0.47 -5.35
CA ARG A 42 -13.42 -0.98 -5.14
C ARG A 42 -13.71 -1.22 -3.67
N ALA A 43 -14.99 -1.33 -3.34
CA ALA A 43 -15.41 -1.77 -2.02
C ALA A 43 -15.02 -3.24 -1.79
N VAL A 44 -14.68 -3.57 -0.54
CA VAL A 44 -14.52 -4.95 -0.09
C VAL A 44 -15.88 -5.61 -0.04
N GLN A 45 -15.99 -6.80 -0.63
CA GLN A 45 -17.21 -7.60 -0.55
C GLN A 45 -17.13 -8.54 0.64
N HIS A 46 -18.30 -8.94 1.16
CA HIS A 46 -18.35 -9.91 2.25
C HIS A 46 -17.65 -11.21 1.87
N GLY A 47 -16.77 -11.70 2.75
CA GLY A 47 -15.98 -12.91 2.53
C GLY A 47 -14.58 -12.67 1.96
N GLU A 48 -14.28 -11.47 1.46
CA GLU A 48 -12.96 -11.10 0.93
C GLU A 48 -12.02 -10.58 2.02
N GLU A 49 -12.46 -10.52 3.27
CA GLU A 49 -11.66 -9.99 4.38
C GLU A 49 -10.42 -10.86 4.63
N ILE A 50 -9.28 -10.20 4.79
CA ILE A 50 -7.97 -10.86 4.95
C ILE A 50 -7.38 -10.78 6.36
N ASP A 51 -8.18 -10.38 7.35
CA ASP A 51 -7.71 -10.23 8.73
C ASP A 51 -7.24 -11.54 9.36
N PHE A 52 -7.71 -12.69 8.87
CA PHE A 52 -7.18 -14.00 9.24
C PHE A 52 -5.66 -14.13 9.00
N LEU A 53 -5.10 -13.41 8.03
CA LEU A 53 -3.65 -13.39 7.79
C LEU A 53 -2.91 -12.67 8.90
N ARG A 54 -3.47 -11.57 9.43
CA ARG A 54 -2.90 -10.83 10.57
C ARG A 54 -2.93 -11.69 11.83
N GLU A 55 -4.02 -12.41 12.06
CA GLU A 55 -4.15 -13.33 13.19
C GLU A 55 -3.07 -14.43 13.17
N ILE A 56 -2.84 -15.05 12.01
CA ILE A 56 -1.80 -16.09 11.86
C ILE A 56 -0.38 -15.47 11.96
N TRP A 57 -0.20 -14.26 11.40
CA TRP A 57 1.08 -13.56 11.42
C TRP A 57 1.46 -13.03 12.79
N GLY A 58 0.49 -12.74 13.65
CA GLY A 58 0.70 -12.22 14.99
C GLY A 58 1.34 -10.83 14.98
N SER A 59 2.24 -10.58 15.93
CA SER A 59 2.86 -9.25 16.15
C SER A 59 4.03 -8.92 15.22
N ARG A 60 4.28 -9.73 14.18
CA ARG A 60 5.37 -9.50 13.22
C ARG A 60 5.00 -8.37 12.24
N PRO A 61 5.97 -7.68 11.62
CA PRO A 61 5.69 -6.61 10.68
C PRO A 61 4.77 -7.06 9.55
N PHE A 62 3.64 -6.39 9.39
CA PHE A 62 2.65 -6.66 8.35
C PHE A 62 2.55 -5.42 7.46
N ILE A 63 2.75 -5.59 6.15
CA ILE A 63 2.61 -4.53 5.16
C ILE A 63 1.30 -4.75 4.41
N SER A 64 0.37 -3.80 4.52
CA SER A 64 -0.88 -3.82 3.76
C SER A 64 -0.84 -2.79 2.63
N ALA A 65 -1.24 -3.20 1.43
CA ALA A 65 -1.23 -2.36 0.23
C ALA A 65 -2.58 -2.35 -0.50
N GLY A 66 -2.77 -1.32 -1.33
CA GLY A 66 -3.90 -1.20 -2.25
C GLY A 66 -4.91 -0.15 -1.80
N GLY A 67 -5.45 0.66 -2.70
CA GLY A 67 -6.56 1.62 -2.50
C GLY A 67 -6.58 2.50 -1.25
N TYR A 68 -5.47 2.68 -0.53
CA TYR A 68 -5.45 3.47 0.70
C TYR A 68 -5.56 4.96 0.39
N THR A 69 -6.38 5.65 1.16
CA THR A 69 -6.37 7.11 1.34
C THR A 69 -5.52 7.46 2.56
N ARG A 70 -5.26 8.75 2.79
CA ARG A 70 -4.62 9.20 4.03
C ARG A 70 -5.36 8.69 5.26
N ASP A 71 -6.66 8.95 5.33
CA ASP A 71 -7.46 8.61 6.51
C ASP A 71 -7.52 7.11 6.77
N THR A 72 -7.77 6.31 5.72
CA THR A 72 -7.81 4.85 5.87
C THR A 72 -6.45 4.23 6.17
N ALA A 73 -5.35 4.84 5.72
CA ALA A 73 -4.00 4.42 6.06
C ALA A 73 -3.68 4.70 7.54
N ILE A 74 -3.98 5.92 8.02
CA ILE A 74 -3.76 6.30 9.42
C ILE A 74 -4.61 5.41 10.34
N SER A 75 -5.90 5.27 10.05
CA SER A 75 -6.78 4.45 10.89
C SER A 75 -6.32 2.98 10.92
N THR A 76 -5.91 2.42 9.78
CA THR A 76 -5.42 1.03 9.73
C THR A 76 -4.11 0.87 10.49
N ALA A 77 -3.18 1.82 10.37
CA ALA A 77 -1.91 1.78 11.10
C ALA A 77 -2.14 1.86 12.62
N GLU A 78 -3.06 2.72 13.08
CA GLU A 78 -3.40 2.88 14.50
C GLU A 78 -4.17 1.66 15.05
N GLU A 79 -5.15 1.14 14.31
CA GLU A 79 -6.01 0.05 14.77
C GLU A 79 -5.34 -1.33 14.67
N LYS A 80 -4.59 -1.58 13.59
CA LYS A 80 -4.01 -2.90 13.29
C LYS A 80 -2.51 -2.99 13.54
N GLY A 81 -1.81 -1.86 13.65
CA GLY A 81 -0.34 -1.84 13.78
C GLY A 81 0.38 -2.14 12.46
N ASP A 82 -0.30 -2.03 11.32
CA ASP A 82 0.24 -2.32 10.01
C ASP A 82 1.19 -1.22 9.50
N LEU A 83 2.15 -1.61 8.66
CA LEU A 83 2.86 -0.72 7.75
C LEU A 83 2.02 -0.56 6.46
N ILE A 84 1.80 0.68 6.01
CA ILE A 84 0.95 0.94 4.84
C ILE A 84 1.79 1.21 3.60
N ALA A 85 1.55 0.44 2.53
CA ALA A 85 2.22 0.62 1.25
C ALA A 85 1.32 1.34 0.23
N PHE A 86 1.87 2.38 -0.38
CA PHE A 86 1.24 3.16 -1.45
C PHE A 86 1.96 2.94 -2.78
N GLY A 87 1.23 2.49 -3.80
CA GLY A 87 1.75 2.32 -5.16
C GLY A 87 1.42 3.52 -6.06
N ARG A 88 0.21 3.54 -6.62
CA ARG A 88 -0.26 4.58 -7.57
C ARG A 88 -0.10 6.01 -7.04
N ALA A 89 -0.37 6.22 -5.75
CA ALA A 89 -0.22 7.52 -5.12
C ALA A 89 1.24 7.99 -5.03
N PHE A 90 2.22 7.08 -5.00
CA PHE A 90 3.63 7.44 -4.92
C PHE A 90 4.18 7.90 -6.27
N ILE A 91 3.66 7.36 -7.39
CA ILE A 91 4.12 7.70 -8.75
C ILE A 91 4.16 9.22 -8.99
N PRO A 92 3.05 9.99 -8.78
CA PRO A 92 3.05 11.43 -8.99
C PRO A 92 3.47 12.27 -7.78
N ASN A 93 3.82 11.65 -6.64
CA ASN A 93 4.11 12.33 -5.38
C ASN A 93 5.43 11.83 -4.78
N PRO A 94 6.59 12.35 -5.23
CA PRO A 94 7.89 11.90 -4.71
C PRO A 94 8.09 12.21 -3.21
N ASP A 95 7.35 13.18 -2.67
CA ASP A 95 7.24 13.54 -1.26
C ASP A 95 6.01 12.97 -0.56
N LEU A 96 5.44 11.85 -1.04
CA LEU A 96 4.19 11.29 -0.50
C LEU A 96 4.15 11.19 1.04
N PRO A 97 5.18 10.68 1.75
CA PRO A 97 5.14 10.61 3.21
C PRO A 97 4.94 11.97 3.88
N PHE A 98 5.60 13.02 3.37
CA PHE A 98 5.44 14.38 3.88
C PHE A 98 4.04 14.91 3.62
N ARG A 99 3.48 14.65 2.43
CA ARG A 99 2.11 15.06 2.11
C ARG A 99 1.08 14.38 3.01
N LEU A 100 1.24 13.08 3.27
CA LEU A 100 0.38 12.35 4.20
C LEU A 100 0.50 12.90 5.62
N GLU A 101 1.72 13.21 6.09
CA GLU A 101 1.92 13.77 7.43
C GLU A 101 1.26 15.16 7.57
N LYS A 102 1.46 16.04 6.59
CA LYS A 102 1.01 17.44 6.61
C LYS A 102 -0.39 17.67 6.03
N ASP A 103 -1.08 16.61 5.63
CA ASP A 103 -2.39 16.67 4.97
C ASP A 103 -2.39 17.55 3.70
N ILE A 104 -1.33 17.42 2.90
CA ILE A 104 -1.20 18.13 1.63
C ILE A 104 -1.89 17.31 0.54
N PRO A 105 -2.69 17.95 -0.35
CA PRO A 105 -3.34 17.27 -1.46
C PRO A 105 -2.36 16.47 -2.33
N LEU A 106 -2.75 15.24 -2.66
CA LEU A 106 -1.99 14.36 -3.52
C LEU A 106 -2.20 14.72 -4.99
N THR A 107 -1.12 14.77 -5.76
CA THR A 107 -1.18 14.86 -7.21
C THR A 107 -1.80 13.58 -7.77
N ILE A 108 -2.70 13.73 -8.74
CA ILE A 108 -3.28 12.61 -9.50
C ILE A 108 -2.46 12.44 -10.77
N SER A 109 -1.87 11.26 -10.96
CA SER A 109 -1.12 10.93 -12.17
C SER A 109 -2.05 10.63 -13.35
N ASP A 110 -1.60 10.96 -14.56
CA ASP A 110 -2.13 10.33 -15.76
C ASP A 110 -1.64 8.88 -15.83
N ARG A 111 -2.57 7.96 -16.03
CA ARG A 111 -2.26 6.54 -16.14
C ARG A 111 -1.55 6.20 -17.45
N SER A 112 -1.75 6.99 -18.50
CA SER A 112 -1.13 6.77 -19.80
C SER A 112 0.40 6.79 -19.72
N SER A 113 0.98 7.45 -18.71
CA SER A 113 2.42 7.54 -18.51
C SER A 113 3.05 6.37 -17.72
N TYR A 114 2.25 5.48 -17.11
CA TYR A 114 2.79 4.44 -16.22
C TYR A 114 3.70 3.44 -16.92
N TYR A 115 3.43 3.18 -18.20
CA TYR A 115 4.13 2.18 -19.00
C TYR A 115 4.57 2.79 -20.33
N THR A 116 5.34 3.87 -20.26
CA THR A 116 5.95 4.51 -21.43
C THR A 116 7.39 4.07 -21.62
N TRP A 117 7.82 3.97 -22.87
CA TRP A 117 9.20 3.64 -23.21
C TRP A 117 10.07 4.89 -23.22
N GLU A 118 11.19 4.86 -22.48
CA GLU A 118 12.27 5.88 -22.49
C GLU A 118 11.79 7.35 -22.41
N SER A 119 10.69 7.60 -21.70
CA SER A 119 10.14 8.93 -21.50
C SER A 119 10.35 9.38 -20.05
N PRO A 120 10.88 10.60 -19.80
CA PRO A 120 10.93 11.17 -18.47
C PRO A 120 9.54 11.63 -17.97
N VAL A 121 8.60 11.83 -18.91
CA VAL A 121 7.27 12.39 -18.65
C VAL A 121 6.40 11.39 -17.89
N GLY A 122 5.91 11.81 -16.73
CA GLY A 122 5.17 10.98 -15.80
C GLY A 122 6.01 9.91 -15.10
N TYR A 123 7.34 10.12 -15.02
CA TYR A 123 8.27 9.22 -14.35
C TYR A 123 9.20 9.97 -13.38
N ILE A 124 10.00 10.91 -13.88
CA ILE A 124 10.97 11.69 -13.07
C ILE A 124 10.68 13.19 -13.02
N ASP A 125 9.63 13.64 -13.71
CA ASP A 125 9.27 15.06 -13.86
C ASP A 125 8.12 15.51 -12.93
N TYR A 126 7.65 14.63 -12.04
CA TYR A 126 6.67 15.02 -11.02
C TYR A 126 7.31 15.93 -9.96
N PRO A 127 6.73 17.11 -9.70
CA PRO A 127 7.30 18.04 -8.73
C PRO A 127 6.99 17.61 -7.29
N PHE A 128 7.88 18.00 -6.39
CA PHE A 128 7.59 18.05 -4.95
C PHE A 128 6.49 19.08 -4.66
N SER A 129 5.85 18.99 -3.49
CA SER A 129 4.96 20.05 -3.00
C SER A 129 5.74 21.33 -2.70
N LYS A 130 5.09 22.50 -2.82
CA LYS A 130 5.73 23.80 -2.53
C LYS A 130 6.20 23.87 -1.08
N GLU A 131 5.46 23.24 -0.18
CA GLU A 131 5.73 23.13 1.25
C GLU A 131 7.02 22.32 1.51
N PHE A 132 7.22 21.22 0.77
CA PHE A 132 8.43 20.40 0.87
C PHE A 132 9.67 21.15 0.37
N GLU A 133 9.55 21.85 -0.76
CA GLU A 133 10.63 22.68 -1.30
C GLU A 133 10.98 23.85 -0.37
N GLY A 134 9.97 24.50 0.21
CA GLY A 134 10.14 25.61 1.15
C GLY A 134 10.83 25.18 2.45
N GLY A 135 10.48 24.00 2.99
CA GLY A 135 11.11 23.45 4.19
C GLY A 135 12.58 23.07 3.99
N THR A 136 12.94 22.58 2.81
CA THR A 136 14.33 22.21 2.47
C THR A 136 15.24 23.44 2.30
N ARG A 137 14.69 24.56 1.81
CA ARG A 137 15.44 25.82 1.66
C ARG A 137 15.63 26.60 2.97
N ALA A 138 14.75 26.42 3.95
CA ALA A 138 14.88 27.04 5.26
C ALA A 138 15.91 26.36 6.18
N SER A 139 16.44 25.20 5.77
CA SER A 139 17.37 24.36 6.54
C SER A 139 18.80 24.35 5.97
N LEU A 140 19.10 25.22 4.99
CA LEU A 140 20.43 25.52 4.44
C LEU A 140 20.78 26.98 4.70
#